data_AF-A0A7J8SN01-F1
#
_entry.id   AF-A0A7J8SN01-F1
#
_cell.length_a   1.000
_cell.length_b   1.000
_cell.length_c   1.000
_cell.angle_alpha   90.00
_cell.angle_beta   90.00
_cell.angle_gamma   90.00
#
_symmetry.space_group_name_H-M   'P 1'
#
loop_
_entity.id
_entity.type
_entity.pdbx_description
1 polymer ?
#
loop_
_entity_poly.entity_id
_entity_poly.type
_entity_poly.pdbx_seq_one_letter_code
_entity_poly.pdbx_strand_id
1 'polypeptide(L)'
;MQLLESGLKVKEYELLRRNFSDTGCFGFGIQEHIDLGIKYDPSTGIYGMDFYVVLERAGYRVGRRRRCKSRVGIQHRVTKEDAMKWFQVKYEGVILNKSQNIGA
;
A
#
# COMPACT_ATOMS: atom_id res chain seq x y z
N MET A 1 11.88 2.06 -3.86
CA MET A 1 11.01 3.22 -3.55
C MET A 1 10.42 3.84 -4.80
N GLN A 2 11.20 4.03 -5.88
CA GLN A 2 10.74 4.69 -7.12
C GLN A 2 9.41 4.16 -7.69
N LEU A 3 9.24 2.84 -7.81
CA LEU A 3 8.00 2.28 -8.37
C LEU A 3 6.74 2.62 -7.54
N LEU A 4 6.84 2.54 -6.21
CA LEU A 4 5.71 2.87 -5.32
C LEU A 4 5.39 4.36 -5.41
N GLU A 5 6.41 5.21 -5.45
CA GLU A 5 6.27 6.66 -5.57
C GLU A 5 5.61 7.05 -6.90
N SER A 6 6.04 6.45 -8.01
CA SER A 6 5.39 6.60 -9.32
C SER A 6 3.92 6.18 -9.26
N GLY A 7 3.60 5.04 -8.64
CA GLY A 7 2.22 4.57 -8.51
C GLY A 7 1.35 5.47 -7.64
N LEU A 8 1.89 5.99 -6.54
CA LEU A 8 1.19 6.94 -5.67
C LEU A 8 0.96 8.29 -6.37
N LYS A 9 1.91 8.74 -7.19
CA LYS A 9 1.76 9.95 -8.00
C LYS A 9 0.58 9.87 -8.98
N VAL A 10 0.37 8.70 -9.61
CA VAL A 10 -0.80 8.45 -10.48
C VAL A 10 -2.12 8.55 -9.69
N LYS A 11 -2.09 8.25 -8.40
CA LYS A 11 -3.24 8.42 -7.49
C LYS A 11 -3.26 9.75 -6.75
N GLU A 12 -2.45 10.73 -7.18
CA GLU A 12 -2.36 12.05 -6.56
C GLU A 12 -2.05 12.01 -5.05
N TYR A 13 -1.39 10.94 -4.60
CA TYR A 13 -1.14 10.64 -3.19
C TYR A 13 -2.42 10.54 -2.32
N GLU A 14 -3.56 10.29 -2.95
CA GLU A 14 -4.83 10.10 -2.26
C GLU A 14 -5.20 8.62 -2.16
N LEU A 15 -5.50 8.15 -0.95
CA LEU A 15 -5.97 6.80 -0.71
C LEU A 15 -7.21 6.80 0.18
N LEU A 16 -8.10 5.82 -0.02
CA LEU A 16 -9.27 5.69 0.85
C LEU A 16 -8.88 4.93 2.13
N ARG A 17 -9.54 5.23 3.25
CA ARG A 17 -9.34 4.49 4.51
C ARG A 17 -9.54 2.96 4.38
N ARG A 18 -10.38 2.53 3.44
CA ARG A 18 -10.61 1.10 3.15
C ARG A 18 -9.44 0.39 2.48
N ASN A 19 -8.52 1.13 1.86
CA ASN A 19 -7.32 0.57 1.23
C ASN A 19 -6.30 0.06 2.27
N PHE A 20 -6.43 0.46 3.54
CA PHE A 20 -5.56 0.04 4.63
C PHE A 20 -6.15 -1.16 5.37
N SER A 21 -5.35 -2.21 5.53
CA SER A 21 -5.70 -3.43 6.26
C SER A 21 -5.46 -3.28 7.76
N ASP A 22 -6.11 -4.13 8.55
CA ASP A 22 -5.93 -4.18 10.01
C ASP A 22 -4.52 -4.63 10.42
N THR A 23 -3.81 -5.32 9.52
CA THR A 23 -2.43 -5.78 9.67
C THR A 23 -1.38 -4.71 9.30
N GLY A 24 -1.81 -3.48 9.03
CA GLY A 24 -0.90 -2.38 8.71
C GLY A 24 -0.30 -2.44 7.30
N CYS A 25 -0.94 -3.17 6.38
CA CYS A 25 -0.62 -3.17 4.96
C CYS A 25 -1.60 -2.26 4.22
N PHE A 26 -1.26 -1.85 3.00
CA PHE A 26 -2.20 -1.13 2.15
C PHE A 26 -1.98 -1.46 0.69
N GLY A 27 -3.00 -1.22 -0.13
CA GLY A 27 -2.88 -1.44 -1.57
C GLY A 27 -3.81 -0.58 -2.39
N PHE A 28 -3.43 -0.37 -3.65
CA PHE A 28 -4.18 0.43 -4.61
C PHE A 28 -3.93 -0.10 -6.02
N GLY A 29 -4.93 0.04 -6.88
CA GLY A 29 -4.86 -0.40 -8.27
C GLY A 29 -4.70 0.78 -9.22
N ILE A 30 -3.91 0.59 -10.27
CA ILE A 30 -3.78 1.47 -11.43
C ILE A 30 -4.45 0.77 -12.62
N GLN A 31 -5.24 1.51 -13.39
CA GLN A 31 -5.98 0.93 -14.52
C GLN A 31 -5.09 0.80 -15.76
N GLU A 32 -4.14 1.71 -15.94
CA GLU A 32 -3.28 1.75 -17.11
C GLU A 32 -1.81 1.92 -16.69
N HIS A 33 -0.96 0.96 -17.02
CA HIS A 33 0.45 1.04 -16.69
C HIS A 33 1.21 2.13 -17.47
N ILE A 34 0.62 2.70 -18.53
CA ILE A 34 1.21 3.83 -19.24
C ILE A 34 1.30 5.08 -18.35
N ASP A 35 0.40 5.22 -17.37
CA ASP A 35 0.43 6.31 -16.38
C ASP A 35 1.68 6.26 -15.49
N LEU A 36 2.30 5.08 -15.37
CA LEU A 36 3.57 4.90 -14.65
C LEU A 36 4.79 5.41 -15.43
N GLY A 37 4.61 5.88 -16.67
CA GLY A 37 5.69 6.35 -17.55
C GLY A 37 6.36 5.23 -18.36
N ILE A 38 5.75 4.05 -18.43
CA ILE A 38 6.22 2.96 -19.29
C ILE A 38 5.81 3.28 -20.74
N LYS A 39 6.75 3.14 -21.67
CA LYS A 39 6.46 3.36 -23.10
C LYS A 39 5.41 2.36 -23.58
N TYR A 40 4.46 2.87 -24.36
CA TYR A 40 3.45 2.05 -25.01
C TYR A 40 4.08 1.13 -26.06
N ASP A 41 3.79 -0.17 -25.95
CA ASP A 41 4.10 -1.19 -26.95
C ASP A 41 2.79 -1.85 -27.43
N PRO A 42 2.39 -1.65 -28.69
CA PRO A 42 1.17 -2.24 -29.26
C PRO A 42 1.10 -3.77 -29.19
N SER A 43 2.24 -4.46 -29.10
CA SER A 43 2.29 -5.92 -28.99
C SER A 43 1.84 -6.41 -27.60
N THR A 44 2.04 -5.59 -26.58
CA THR A 44 1.72 -5.89 -25.18
C THR A 44 0.30 -5.46 -24.87
N GLY A 45 -0.12 -4.25 -25.29
CA GLY A 45 -1.45 -3.70 -24.98
C GLY A 45 -1.47 -2.87 -23.69
N ILE A 46 -2.65 -2.42 -23.23
CA ILE A 46 -2.82 -1.65 -21.99
C ILE A 46 -3.29 -2.58 -20.87
N TYR A 47 -2.59 -2.54 -19.74
CA TYR A 47 -2.88 -3.36 -18.58
C TYR A 47 -2.97 -2.54 -17.31
N GLY A 48 -3.90 -2.91 -16.43
CA GLY A 48 -3.93 -2.48 -15.05
C GLY A 48 -3.02 -3.32 -14.17
N MET A 49 -2.66 -2.76 -13.02
CA MET A 49 -1.80 -3.39 -12.03
C MET A 49 -2.28 -3.05 -10.63
N ASP A 50 -2.22 -4.03 -9.73
CA ASP A 50 -2.47 -3.84 -8.31
C ASP A 50 -1.17 -3.76 -7.53
N PHE A 51 -1.04 -2.71 -6.72
CA PHE A 51 0.05 -2.52 -5.79
C PHE A 51 -0.39 -2.95 -4.40
N TYR A 52 0.36 -3.85 -3.78
CA TYR A 52 0.17 -4.23 -2.38
C TYR A 52 1.46 -4.02 -1.59
N VAL A 53 1.40 -3.12 -0.62
CA VAL A 53 2.53 -2.67 0.19
C VAL A 53 2.42 -3.27 1.58
N VAL A 54 3.44 -4.01 1.98
CA VAL A 54 3.55 -4.63 3.30
C VAL A 54 4.52 -3.81 4.14
N LEU A 55 4.01 -3.21 5.22
CA LEU A 55 4.83 -2.50 6.19
C LEU A 55 5.19 -3.43 7.35
N GLU A 56 6.47 -3.42 7.71
CA GLU A 56 6.99 -4.18 8.86
C GLU A 56 7.98 -3.34 9.65
N ARG A 57 8.00 -3.52 10.98
CA ARG A 57 9.06 -2.97 11.83
C ARG A 57 10.31 -3.84 11.75
N ALA A 58 11.48 -3.24 11.98
CA ALA A 58 12.72 -3.97 12.11
C ALA A 58 12.62 -4.96 13.29
N GLY A 59 12.69 -6.27 13.01
CA GLY A 59 12.51 -7.32 14.01
C GLY A 59 11.59 -8.47 13.55
N TYR A 60 10.78 -8.26 12.52
CA TYR A 60 9.85 -9.28 11.98
C TYR A 60 10.50 -10.58 11.50
N ARG A 61 11.83 -10.60 11.32
CA ARG A 61 12.59 -11.81 10.96
C ARG A 61 12.39 -12.95 11.97
N VAL A 62 12.13 -12.68 13.24
CA VAL A 62 11.94 -13.74 14.27
C VAL A 62 10.79 -14.69 13.96
N GLY A 63 9.76 -14.22 13.26
CA GLY A 63 8.62 -15.03 12.79
C GLY A 63 8.86 -15.75 11.47
N ARG A 64 9.94 -15.41 10.74
CA ARG A 64 10.25 -15.94 9.40
C ARG A 64 11.46 -16.89 9.40
N ARG A 65 12.41 -16.71 10.31
CA ARG A 65 13.63 -17.54 10.40
C ARG A 65 13.31 -19.01 10.72
N ARG A 66 14.14 -19.92 10.20
CA ARG A 66 14.03 -21.37 10.46
C ARG A 66 14.45 -21.75 11.88
N ARG A 67 15.63 -21.29 12.32
CA ARG A 67 16.17 -21.58 13.66
C ARG A 67 15.53 -20.66 14.71
N CYS A 68 15.08 -21.24 15.83
CA CYS A 68 14.49 -20.53 16.96
C CYS A 68 13.39 -19.54 16.53
N LYS A 69 12.44 -20.01 15.72
CA LYS A 69 11.28 -19.23 15.28
C LYS A 69 10.42 -18.87 16.50
N SER A 70 9.99 -17.62 16.60
CA SER A 70 9.11 -17.15 17.66
C SER A 70 8.06 -16.19 17.10
N ARG A 71 6.96 -15.99 17.85
CA ARG A 71 5.88 -15.07 17.45
C ARG A 71 6.35 -13.63 17.61
N VAL A 72 6.00 -12.77 16.64
CA VAL A 72 6.15 -11.31 16.78
C VAL A 72 5.13 -10.81 17.80
N GLY A 73 5.62 -10.18 18.86
CA GLY A 73 4.82 -9.63 19.96
C GLY A 73 3.83 -8.57 19.49
N ILE A 74 2.69 -8.45 20.18
CA ILE A 74 1.55 -7.62 19.74
C ILE A 74 1.96 -6.15 19.60
N GLN A 75 2.70 -5.61 20.58
CA GLN A 75 3.17 -4.22 20.57
C GLN A 75 4.15 -3.91 19.43
N HIS A 76 4.83 -4.92 18.89
CA HIS A 76 5.75 -4.76 17.77
C HIS A 76 5.05 -4.86 16.41
N ARG A 77 3.79 -5.31 16.39
CA ARG A 77 3.04 -5.40 15.14
C ARG A 77 2.64 -4.01 14.66
N VAL A 78 2.59 -3.85 13.33
CA VAL A 78 2.03 -2.66 12.69
C VAL A 78 0.51 -2.79 12.67
N THR A 79 -0.18 -1.74 13.07
CA THR A 79 -1.64 -1.64 12.99
C THR A 79 -2.07 -0.83 11.77
N LYS A 80 -3.38 -0.82 11.49
CA LYS A 80 -3.96 0.05 10.45
C LYS A 80 -3.61 1.52 10.68
N GLU A 81 -3.74 1.99 11.91
CA GLU A 81 -3.46 3.37 12.33
C GLU A 81 -2.00 3.74 12.11
N ASP A 82 -1.07 2.82 12.42
CA ASP A 82 0.35 3.03 12.17
C ASP A 82 0.63 3.18 10.68
N ALA A 83 0.02 2.34 9.83
CA ALA A 83 0.20 2.41 8.38
C ALA A 83 -0.34 3.71 7.78
N MET A 84 -1.51 4.16 8.23
CA MET A 84 -2.10 5.44 7.81
C MET A 84 -1.21 6.63 8.21
N LYS A 85 -0.73 6.65 9.45
CA LYS A 85 0.20 7.68 9.92
C LYS A 85 1.52 7.65 9.14
N TRP A 86 2.06 6.47 8.89
CA TRP A 86 3.28 6.31 8.10
C TRP A 86 3.11 6.87 6.68
N PHE A 87 1.97 6.59 6.03
CA PHE A 87 1.66 7.10 4.71
C PHE A 87 1.60 8.64 4.68
N GLN A 88 0.89 9.24 5.65
CA GLN A 88 0.80 10.70 5.80
C GLN A 88 2.17 11.35 6.05
N VAL A 89 3.01 10.77 6.91
CA VAL A 89 4.32 11.34 7.24
C VAL A 89 5.34 11.14 6.12
N LYS A 90 5.32 9.98 5.45
CA LYS A 90 6.36 9.62 4.48
C LYS A 90 6.13 10.21 3.10
N TYR A 91 4.86 10.30 2.69
CA TYR A 91 4.46 10.70 1.34
C TYR A 91 3.53 11.91 1.33
N GLU A 92 3.25 12.53 2.49
CA GLU A 92 2.32 13.67 2.62
C GLU A 92 0.92 13.35 2.06
N GLY A 93 0.56 12.06 2.04
CA GLY A 93 -0.63 11.59 1.36
C GLY A 93 -1.92 11.87 2.11
N VAL A 94 -3.00 12.09 1.36
CA VAL A 94 -4.33 12.39 1.88
C VAL A 94 -5.13 11.10 2.04
N ILE A 95 -5.74 10.91 3.22
CA ILE A 95 -6.58 9.74 3.49
C ILE A 95 -8.03 10.16 3.51
N LEU A 96 -8.78 9.68 2.52
CA LEU A 96 -10.18 10.02 2.34
C LEU A 96 -11.09 9.01 3.05
N ASN A 97 -12.06 9.52 3.78
CA ASN A 97 -13.19 8.74 4.29
C ASN A 97 -14.36 8.92 3.32
N LYS A 98 -14.48 8.02 2.33
CA LYS A 98 -15.69 8.02 1.51
C LYS A 98 -16.85 7.56 2.40
N SER A 99 -17.79 8.46 2.73
CA SER A 99 -19.08 8.03 3.25
C SER A 99 -19.68 7.12 2.18
N GLN A 100 -20.12 5.93 2.58
CA GLN A 100 -21.01 5.17 1.74
C GLN A 100 -22.27 6.04 1.62
N ASN A 101 -22.43 6.77 0.51
CA ASN A 101 -23.78 7.13 0.09
C ASN A 101 -24.44 5.80 -0.24
N ILE A 102 -25.12 5.24 0.76
CA ILE A 102 -26.11 4.18 0.62
C ILE A 102 -27.24 4.84 -0.18
N GLY A 103 -27.07 4.88 -1.50
CA GLY A 103 -28.16 5.08 -2.42
C GLY A 103 -29.00 3.82 -2.36
N ALA A 104 -30.23 3.99 -1.90
CA ALA A 104 -31.31 3.01 -1.97
C ALA A 104 -31.50 2.46 -3.40
#